data_AF-A0A3S5B124-F1
#
_entry.id   AF-A0A3S5B124-F1
#
_cell.length_a   1.000
_cell.length_b   1.000
_cell.length_c   1.000
_cell.angle_alpha   90.00
_cell.angle_beta   90.00
_cell.angle_gamma   90.00
#
_symmetry.space_group_name_H-M   'P 1'
#
loop_
_entity.id
_entity.type
_entity.pdbx_description
1 polymer ?
#
loop_
_entity_poly.entity_id
_entity_poly.type
_entity_poly.pdbx_seq_one_letter_code
_entity_poly.pdbx_strand_id
1 'polypeptide(L)'
;MEEEEGERLPFLDIEVIGSNGTLKKKLFRKKSYAGIIINLRSHHNCRLKIGIMRSMIIRSLRLTDADFWDEELDKLTRIFLGNGYPNEVIQRIIRAMKSRWQNFLRTNSKTTTSIE
;
A
#
# COMPACT_ATOMS: atom_id res chain seq x y z
N MET A 1 15.48 -18.28 -5.40
CA MET A 1 15.21 -18.70 -4.02
C MET A 1 14.93 -17.43 -3.22
N GLU A 2 14.02 -17.45 -2.26
CA GLU A 2 13.88 -16.34 -1.30
C GLU A 2 15.00 -16.51 -0.27
N GLU A 3 15.92 -15.56 -0.20
CA GLU A 3 17.10 -15.61 0.66
C GLU A 3 17.08 -14.40 1.60
N GLU A 4 17.42 -14.64 2.86
CA GLU A 4 17.54 -13.59 3.87
C GLU A 4 18.87 -12.87 3.71
N GLU A 5 18.84 -11.55 3.61
CA GLU A 5 20.03 -10.71 3.51
C GLU A 5 19.90 -9.51 4.45
N GLY A 6 20.76 -9.42 5.47
CA GLY A 6 20.78 -8.29 6.41
C GLY A 6 19.48 -8.08 7.18
N GLU A 7 18.94 -9.14 7.79
CA GLU A 7 17.66 -9.15 8.54
C GLU A 7 16.42 -8.84 7.69
N ARG A 8 16.54 -8.94 6.36
CA ARG A 8 15.43 -8.74 5.42
C ARG A 8 15.19 -9.99 4.63
N LEU A 9 13.94 -10.45 4.63
CA LEU A 9 13.50 -11.59 3.86
C LEU A 9 12.32 -11.19 2.96
N PRO A 10 12.49 -11.16 1.63
CA PRO A 10 11.36 -11.06 0.72
C PRO A 10 10.54 -12.35 0.77
N PHE A 11 9.27 -12.26 1.13
CA PHE A 11 8.33 -13.37 1.19
C PHE A 11 6.99 -12.96 0.55
N LEU A 12 6.62 -13.62 -0.55
CA LEU A 12 5.42 -13.26 -1.35
C LEU A 12 5.43 -11.77 -1.78
N ASP A 13 4.50 -11.00 -1.24
CA ASP A 13 4.25 -9.59 -1.56
C ASP A 13 4.89 -8.62 -0.56
N ILE A 14 5.55 -9.15 0.47
CA ILE A 14 6.10 -8.37 1.57
C ILE A 14 7.59 -8.65 1.75
N GLU A 15 8.29 -7.66 2.27
CA GLU A 15 9.63 -7.76 2.81
C GLU A 15 9.48 -7.76 4.33
N VAL A 16 9.86 -8.88 4.94
CA VAL A 16 9.86 -9.04 6.40
C VAL A 16 11.21 -8.55 6.91
N ILE A 17 11.18 -7.63 7.86
CA ILE A 17 12.35 -6.96 8.43
C ILE A 17 12.42 -7.30 9.91
N GLY A 18 13.50 -7.96 10.33
CA GLY A 18 13.82 -8.14 11.74
C GLY A 18 14.16 -6.80 12.39
N SER A 19 13.55 -6.50 13.55
CA SER A 19 13.84 -5.28 14.31
C SER A 19 13.68 -5.57 15.80
N ASN A 20 14.80 -5.74 16.51
CA ASN A 20 14.85 -5.87 17.98
C ASN A 20 13.86 -6.91 18.56
N GLY A 21 13.78 -8.10 17.95
CA GLY A 21 12.87 -9.17 18.37
C GLY A 21 11.42 -9.03 17.89
N THR A 22 11.12 -8.01 17.09
CA THR A 22 9.84 -7.86 16.38
C THR A 22 10.02 -7.96 14.89
N LEU A 23 8.99 -8.46 14.20
CA LEU A 23 8.96 -8.49 12.73
C LEU A 23 8.16 -7.31 12.22
N LYS A 24 8.80 -6.49 11.37
CA LYS A 24 8.12 -5.46 10.62
C LYS A 24 7.90 -5.89 9.18
N LYS A 25 6.88 -5.37 8.53
CA LYS A 25 6.50 -5.71 7.16
C LYS A 25 6.47 -4.48 6.28
N LYS A 26 7.14 -4.58 5.14
CA LYS A 26 7.15 -3.59 4.07
C LYS A 26 6.65 -4.24 2.78
N LEU A 27 6.15 -3.46 1.82
CA LEU A 27 5.70 -4.02 0.55
C LEU A 27 6.92 -4.30 -0.33
N PHE A 28 7.08 -5.55 -0.73
CA PHE A 28 8.18 -5.94 -1.62
C PHE A 28 7.79 -5.69 -3.08
N ARG A 29 8.69 -5.04 -3.81
CA ARG A 29 8.58 -4.89 -5.27
C ARG A 29 9.87 -5.37 -5.89
N LYS A 30 9.75 -6.31 -6.84
CA LYS A 30 10.89 -6.79 -7.62
C LYS A 30 11.58 -5.61 -8.33
N LYS A 31 12.90 -5.69 -8.52
CA LYS A 31 13.67 -4.69 -9.26
C LYS A 31 13.13 -4.43 -10.68
N SER A 32 12.51 -5.43 -11.30
CA SER A 32 11.88 -5.33 -12.63
C SER A 32 10.49 -4.68 -12.63
N TYR A 33 9.93 -4.32 -11.46
CA TYR A 33 8.62 -3.68 -11.39
C TYR A 33 8.69 -2.25 -11.94
N ALA A 34 8.16 -2.06 -13.14
CA ALA A 34 8.19 -0.78 -13.85
C ALA A 34 7.12 0.24 -13.39
N GLY A 35 6.21 -0.13 -12.47
CA GLY A 35 5.13 0.77 -12.06
C GLY A 35 4.11 1.09 -13.16
N ILE A 36 3.96 0.22 -14.15
CA ILE A 36 3.02 0.41 -15.26
C ILE A 36 1.63 -0.07 -14.80
N ILE A 37 0.63 0.80 -14.94
CA ILE A 37 -0.79 0.48 -14.71
C ILE A 37 -1.63 0.99 -15.89
N ILE A 38 -2.95 0.86 -15.82
CA ILE A 38 -3.84 1.44 -16.84
C ILE A 38 -3.64 2.96 -16.89
N ASN A 39 -3.18 3.48 -18.02
CA ASN A 39 -3.02 4.92 -18.24
C ASN A 39 -4.37 5.63 -18.17
N LEU A 40 -4.42 6.84 -17.58
CA LEU A 40 -5.67 7.60 -17.44
C LEU A 40 -6.37 7.85 -18.78
N ARG A 41 -5.61 8.12 -19.86
CA ARG A 41 -6.14 8.50 -21.19
C ARG A 41 -6.61 7.32 -22.04
N SER A 42 -6.39 6.09 -21.59
CA SER A 42 -6.85 4.88 -22.28
C SER A 42 -8.39 4.81 -22.35
N HIS A 43 -8.93 4.03 -23.29
CA HIS A 43 -10.38 3.84 -23.45
C HIS A 43 -11.00 2.85 -22.43
N HIS A 44 -10.44 2.76 -21.22
CA HIS A 44 -11.02 1.99 -20.12
C HIS A 44 -11.94 2.86 -19.26
N ASN A 45 -12.97 2.23 -18.66
CA ASN A 45 -13.92 2.91 -17.78
C ASN A 45 -13.20 3.60 -16.60
N CYS A 46 -13.56 4.86 -16.31
CA CYS A 46 -13.00 5.62 -15.20
C CYS A 46 -13.19 4.91 -13.84
N ARG A 47 -14.31 4.20 -13.62
CA ARG A 47 -14.54 3.44 -12.39
C ARG A 47 -13.50 2.34 -12.19
N LEU A 48 -13.09 1.67 -13.27
CA LEU A 48 -12.06 0.63 -13.23
C LEU A 48 -10.71 1.23 -12.84
N LYS A 49 -10.30 2.33 -13.49
CA LYS A 49 -9.05 3.04 -13.20
C LYS A 49 -8.96 3.48 -11.74
N ILE A 50 -10.03 4.09 -11.22
CA ILE A 50 -10.13 4.49 -9.82
C ILE A 50 -10.18 3.28 -8.88
N GLY A 51 -10.83 2.19 -9.30
CA GLY A 51 -10.84 0.92 -8.58
C GLY A 51 -9.44 0.36 -8.40
N ILE A 52 -8.61 0.35 -9.45
CA ILE A 52 -7.21 -0.08 -9.40
C ILE A 52 -6.41 0.77 -8.40
N MET A 53 -6.54 2.10 -8.46
CA MET A 53 -5.87 2.99 -7.49
C MET A 53 -6.25 2.65 -6.05
N ARG A 54 -7.55 2.49 -5.76
CA ARG A 54 -8.03 2.14 -4.43
C ARG A 54 -7.50 0.80 -3.97
N SER A 55 -7.55 -0.22 -4.83
CA SER A 55 -7.05 -1.56 -4.51
C SER A 55 -5.56 -1.55 -4.19
N MET A 56 -4.75 -0.82 -4.96
CA MET A 56 -3.32 -0.69 -4.69
C MET A 56 -3.06 -0.01 -3.34
N ILE A 57 -3.76 1.09 -3.04
CA ILE A 57 -3.61 1.82 -1.77
C ILE A 57 -4.03 0.94 -0.59
N ILE A 58 -5.19 0.28 -0.66
CA ILE A 58 -5.70 -0.60 0.40
C ILE A 58 -4.73 -1.75 0.64
N ARG A 59 -4.21 -2.36 -0.43
CA ARG A 59 -3.25 -3.44 -0.33
C ARG A 59 -1.96 -3.00 0.36
N SER A 60 -1.42 -1.83 0.00
CA SER A 60 -0.26 -1.26 0.67
C SER A 60 -0.52 -1.07 2.16
N LEU A 61 -1.61 -0.38 2.54
CA LEU A 61 -1.95 -0.13 3.95
C LEU A 61 -2.20 -1.42 4.77
N ARG A 62 -2.68 -2.49 4.13
CA ARG A 62 -2.96 -3.77 4.79
C ARG A 62 -1.73 -4.64 4.98
N LEU A 63 -0.80 -4.62 4.02
CA LEU A 63 0.36 -5.50 4.02
C LEU A 63 1.57 -4.89 4.72
N THR A 64 1.62 -3.57 4.87
CA THR A 64 2.74 -2.87 5.52
C THR A 64 2.36 -2.32 6.88
N ASP A 65 3.34 -2.27 7.78
CA ASP A 65 3.15 -1.61 9.07
C ASP A 65 3.09 -0.08 8.92
N ALA A 66 2.47 0.57 9.91
CA ALA A 66 2.18 2.01 9.88
C ALA A 66 3.41 2.89 9.67
N ASP A 67 4.56 2.46 10.19
CA ASP A 67 5.85 3.12 10.04
C ASP A 67 6.28 3.31 8.57
N PHE A 68 5.78 2.46 7.67
CA PHE A 68 6.14 2.48 6.24
C PHE A 68 5.04 3.04 5.34
N TRP A 69 3.89 3.45 5.89
CA TRP A 69 2.76 3.90 5.07
C TRP A 69 3.09 5.13 4.24
N ASP A 70 3.76 6.12 4.81
CA ASP A 70 4.03 7.38 4.10
C ASP A 70 5.02 7.16 2.95
N GLU A 71 6.11 6.40 3.18
CA GLU A 71 7.05 6.01 2.13
C GLU A 71 6.35 5.25 0.98
N GLU A 72 5.41 4.37 1.34
CA GLU A 72 4.70 3.53 0.41
C GLU A 72 3.65 4.30 -0.41
N LEU A 73 2.92 5.21 0.23
CA LEU A 73 1.95 6.09 -0.44
C LEU A 73 2.64 7.10 -1.37
N ASP A 74 3.84 7.55 -1.03
CA ASP A 74 4.66 8.40 -1.91
C ASP A 74 5.09 7.65 -3.18
N LYS A 75 5.49 6.38 -3.05
CA LYS A 75 5.79 5.53 -4.23
C LYS A 75 4.57 5.35 -5.12
N LEU A 76 3.40 5.08 -4.53
CA LEU A 76 2.15 4.98 -5.29
C LEU A 76 1.80 6.30 -5.98
N THR A 77 2.01 7.43 -5.33
CA THR A 77 1.79 8.76 -5.92
C THR A 77 2.64 8.93 -7.19
N ARG A 78 3.94 8.60 -7.12
CA ARG A 78 4.84 8.66 -8.30
C ARG A 78 4.37 7.73 -9.43
N ILE A 79 3.94 6.52 -9.09
CA ILE A 79 3.39 5.56 -10.05
C ILE A 79 2.14 6.14 -10.74
N PHE A 80 1.19 6.67 -9.98
CA PHE A 80 -0.04 7.22 -10.55
C PHE A 80 0.23 8.46 -11.42
N LEU A 81 1.11 9.36 -10.99
CA LEU A 81 1.53 10.51 -11.80
C LEU A 81 2.16 10.06 -13.12
N GLY A 82 3.06 9.07 -13.08
CA GLY A 82 3.69 8.51 -14.29
C GLY A 82 2.69 7.86 -15.26
N ASN A 83 1.54 7.41 -14.78
CA ASN A 83 0.45 6.85 -15.59
C ASN A 83 -0.63 7.88 -15.96
N GLY A 84 -0.36 9.17 -15.74
CA GLY A 84 -1.17 10.30 -16.20
C GLY A 84 -2.35 10.66 -15.30
N TYR A 85 -2.40 10.19 -14.06
CA TYR A 85 -3.47 10.53 -13.11
C TYR A 85 -3.24 11.92 -12.49
N PRO A 86 -4.27 12.77 -12.30
CA PRO A 86 -4.09 14.11 -11.74
C PRO A 86 -3.77 14.03 -10.25
N ASN A 87 -2.84 14.87 -9.79
CA ASN A 87 -2.37 14.86 -8.40
C ASN A 87 -3.50 15.08 -7.40
N GLU A 88 -4.45 15.97 -7.71
CA GLU A 88 -5.58 16.30 -6.85
C GLU A 88 -6.46 15.06 -6.61
N VAL A 89 -6.67 14.27 -7.67
CA VAL A 89 -7.44 13.01 -7.59
C VAL A 89 -6.68 11.98 -6.78
N ILE A 90 -5.37 11.85 -7.01
CA ILE A 90 -4.49 10.94 -6.25
C ILE A 90 -4.56 11.26 -4.76
N GLN A 91 -4.27 12.50 -4.38
CA GLN A 91 -4.23 12.93 -2.97
C GLN A 91 -5.60 12.82 -2.30
N ARG A 92 -6.69 13.08 -3.03
CA ARG A 92 -8.05 12.88 -2.51
C ARG A 92 -8.32 11.41 -2.18
N ILE A 93 -7.95 10.48 -3.07
CA ILE A 93 -8.19 9.05 -2.86
C ILE A 93 -7.29 8.51 -1.74
N ILE A 94 -6.01 8.88 -1.73
CA ILE A 94 -5.07 8.47 -0.66
C ILE A 94 -5.61 8.87 0.70
N ARG A 95 -5.99 10.15 0.88
CA ARG A 95 -6.55 10.64 2.15
C ARG A 95 -7.81 9.86 2.55
N ALA A 96 -8.75 9.68 1.62
CA ALA A 96 -9.98 8.94 1.89
C ALA A 96 -9.73 7.49 2.31
N MET A 97 -8.79 6.80 1.64
CA MET A 97 -8.47 5.39 1.96
C MET A 97 -7.68 5.26 3.25
N LYS A 98 -6.70 6.14 3.51
CA LYS A 98 -5.92 6.16 4.76
C LYS A 98 -6.83 6.39 5.97
N SER A 99 -7.72 7.38 5.92
CA SER A 99 -8.70 7.62 6.98
C SER A 99 -9.67 6.44 7.18
N ARG A 100 -10.16 5.82 6.09
CA ARG A 100 -11.03 4.65 6.18
C ARG A 100 -10.33 3.47 6.85
N TRP A 101 -9.07 3.22 6.51
CA TRP A 101 -8.27 2.14 7.08
C TRP A 101 -7.97 2.37 8.56
N GLN A 102 -7.57 3.59 8.94
CA GLN A 102 -7.36 3.95 10.35
C GLN A 102 -8.63 3.77 11.19
N ASN A 103 -9.79 4.15 10.64
CA ASN A 103 -11.07 3.91 11.31
C ASN A 103 -11.38 2.42 11.49
N PHE A 104 -11.10 1.60 10.47
CA PHE A 104 -11.28 0.14 10.54
C PHE A 104 -10.40 -0.51 11.62
N LEU A 105 -9.13 -0.09 11.73
CA LEU A 105 -8.23 -0.58 12.78
C LEU A 105 -8.77 -0.20 14.17
N ARG A 106 -9.24 1.04 14.34
CA ARG A 106 -9.81 1.53 15.61
C ARG A 106 -11.11 0.82 16.00
N THR A 107 -11.96 0.43 15.05
CA THR A 107 -13.19 -0.31 15.37
C THR A 107 -12.87 -1.72 15.84
N ASN A 108 -11.89 -2.39 15.22
CA ASN A 108 -11.55 -3.77 15.58
C ASN A 108 -10.83 -3.88 16.92
N SER A 109 -10.01 -2.88 17.29
CA SER A 109 -9.35 -2.85 18.60
C SER A 109 -10.34 -2.67 19.75
N LYS A 110 -11.45 -1.95 19.53
CA LYS A 110 -12.51 -1.77 20.55
C LYS A 110 -13.31 -3.04 20.78
N THR A 111 -13.54 -3.84 19.75
CA THR A 111 -14.28 -5.11 19.87
C THR A 111 -13.50 -6.17 20.63
N THR A 112 -12.16 -6.12 20.62
CA THR A 112 -11.31 -7.10 21.34
C THR A 112 -11.22 -6.81 22.85
N THR A 113 -11.37 -5.54 23.28
CA THR A 113 -11.30 -5.14 24.69
C THR A 113 -12.62 -5.34 25.46
N SER A 114 -13.74 -5.65 24.79
CA SER A 114 -15.06 -5.83 25.45
C SER A 114 -15.44 -7.29 25.71
N ILE A 115 -14.49 -8.22 25.62
CA ILE A 115 -14.69 -9.66 25.89
C ILE A 115 -13.98 -10.09 27.19
N GLU A 116 -13.30 -9.16 27.87
CA GLU A 116 -12.84 -9.31 29.27
C GLU A 116 -13.78 -8.56 30.22
#